data_AF-A0A448X7T0-F1
#
_entry.id   AF-A0A448X7T0-F1
#
_cell.length_a   1.000
_cell.length_b   1.000
_cell.length_c   1.000
_cell.angle_alpha   90.00
_cell.angle_beta   90.00
_cell.angle_gamma   90.00
#
_symmetry.space_group_name_H-M   'P 1'
#
loop_
_entity.id
_entity.type
_entity.pdbx_description
1 polymer ?
#
loop_
_entity_poly.entity_id
_entity_poly.type
_entity_poly.pdbx_seq_one_letter_code
_entity_poly.pdbx_strand_id
1 'polypeptide(L)'
;MWYRPPDVLFGAKIYTTSIDMWSAGCIFAEMSNAGRPLFPGFDVDDQLRRIFKLLGTPNESNWPGVTELPEYKVFHTYPRNPNWQQVVPKMSPRGKYLLQKAC
;
A
#
# COMPACT_ATOMS: atom_id res chain seq x y z
N MET A 1 12.11 -2.54 -3.83
CA MET A 1 11.40 -1.87 -2.72
C MET A 1 9.88 -1.77 -2.96
N TRP A 2 9.43 -1.68 -4.21
CA TRP A 2 8.04 -1.41 -4.60
C TRP A 2 6.96 -2.35 -4.05
N TYR A 3 7.34 -3.57 -3.66
CA TYR A 3 6.44 -4.59 -3.12
C TYR A 3 6.50 -4.71 -1.58
N ARG A 4 7.25 -3.83 -0.89
CA ARG A 4 7.30 -3.85 0.58
C ARG A 4 6.05 -3.18 1.18
N PRO A 5 5.38 -3.82 2.14
CA PRO A 5 4.24 -3.23 2.85
C PRO A 5 4.68 -2.12 3.82
N PRO A 6 3.75 -1.24 4.23
CA PRO A 6 4.06 -0.09 5.09
C PRO A 6 4.61 -0.46 6.46
N ASP A 7 4.21 -1.59 7.04
CA ASP A 7 4.72 -2.09 8.34
C ASP A 7 6.20 -2.44 8.27
N VAL A 8 6.62 -3.14 7.21
CA VAL A 8 8.03 -3.43 6.94
C VAL A 8 8.81 -2.15 6.66
N LEU A 9 8.23 -1.20 5.94
CA LEU A 9 8.87 0.10 5.67
C LEU A 9 9.01 0.96 6.93
N PHE A 10 8.12 0.75 7.93
CA PHE A 10 8.23 1.33 9.27
C PHE A 10 9.07 0.50 10.25
N GLY A 11 9.76 -0.54 9.78
CA GLY A 11 10.72 -1.29 10.59
C GLY A 11 10.09 -2.34 11.50
N ALA A 12 8.86 -2.80 11.22
CA ALA A 12 8.30 -3.95 11.89
C ALA A 12 9.25 -5.16 11.78
N LYS A 13 9.50 -5.82 12.90
CA LYS A 13 10.36 -7.02 12.98
C LYS A 13 9.57 -8.32 12.93
N ILE A 14 8.27 -8.25 13.22
CA ILE A 14 7.37 -9.39 13.20
C ILE A 14 6.77 -9.46 11.82
N TYR A 15 7.09 -10.54 11.11
CA TYR A 15 6.61 -10.79 9.77
C TYR A 15 5.54 -11.88 9.79
N THR A 16 4.44 -11.66 9.08
CA THR A 16 3.36 -12.64 8.92
C THR A 16 3.08 -12.85 7.43
N THR A 17 2.18 -13.77 7.12
CA THR A 17 1.70 -14.01 5.74
C THR A 17 1.03 -12.78 5.11
N SER A 18 0.73 -11.74 5.89
CA SER A 18 0.23 -10.45 5.38
C SER A 18 1.16 -9.79 4.37
N ILE A 19 2.48 -10.00 4.49
CA ILE A 19 3.49 -9.39 3.61
C ILE A 19 3.39 -9.96 2.19
N ASP A 20 3.13 -11.25 2.09
CA ASP A 20 2.93 -11.93 0.82
C ASP A 20 1.64 -11.44 0.15
N MET A 21 0.58 -11.22 0.93
CA MET A 21 -0.69 -10.70 0.42
C MET A 21 -0.55 -9.28 -0.14
N TRP A 22 0.20 -8.41 0.54
CA TRP A 22 0.51 -7.08 0.02
C TRP A 22 1.30 -7.13 -1.29
N SER A 23 2.34 -7.96 -1.32
CA SER A 23 3.18 -8.16 -2.51
C SER A 23 2.35 -8.68 -3.69
N ALA A 24 1.48 -9.66 -3.43
CA ALA A 24 0.54 -10.19 -4.43
C ALA A 24 -0.45 -9.13 -4.92
N GLY A 25 -0.97 -8.26 -4.05
CA GLY A 25 -1.82 -7.13 -4.44
C GLY A 25 -1.12 -6.16 -5.40
N CYS A 26 0.12 -5.79 -5.07
CA CYS A 26 0.95 -4.93 -5.93
C CYS A 26 1.20 -5.57 -7.32
N ILE A 27 1.56 -6.85 -7.37
CA ILE A 27 1.75 -7.59 -8.62
C ILE A 27 0.44 -7.72 -9.40
N PHE A 28 -0.69 -7.96 -8.72
CA PHE A 28 -2.00 -8.08 -9.34
C PHE A 28 -2.42 -6.77 -10.04
N ALA A 29 -2.18 -5.63 -9.40
CA ALA A 29 -2.38 -4.33 -10.02
C ALA A 29 -1.46 -4.12 -11.25
N GLU A 30 -0.18 -4.48 -11.12
CA GLU A 30 0.81 -4.35 -12.19
C GLU A 30 0.47 -5.18 -13.44
N MET A 31 0.01 -6.43 -13.24
CA MET A 31 -0.48 -7.28 -14.33
C MET A 31 -1.65 -6.63 -15.09
N SER A 32 -2.58 -5.98 -14.37
CA SER A 32 -3.70 -5.29 -15.01
C SER A 32 -3.31 -4.00 -15.74
N ASN A 33 -2.16 -3.41 -15.38
CA ASN A 33 -1.65 -2.16 -15.88
C ASN A 33 -0.53 -2.31 -16.92
N ALA A 34 -0.44 -3.47 -17.57
CA ALA A 34 0.56 -3.79 -18.59
C ALA A 34 2.01 -3.60 -18.09
N GLY A 35 2.30 -4.09 -16.87
CA GLY A 35 3.64 -4.06 -16.30
C GLY A 35 4.01 -2.73 -15.64
N ARG A 36 3.06 -1.81 -15.44
CA ARG A 36 3.32 -0.57 -14.69
C ARG A 36 3.16 -0.85 -13.19
N PRO A 37 4.21 -0.66 -12.37
CA PRO A 37 4.16 -0.93 -10.94
C PRO A 37 3.16 0.00 -10.23
N LEU A 38 2.47 -0.54 -9.21
CA LEU A 38 1.47 0.22 -8.44
C LEU A 38 2.10 1.34 -7.62
N PHE A 39 3.25 1.07 -6.99
CA PHE A 39 3.96 2.02 -6.13
C PHE A 39 5.45 2.07 -6.49
N PRO A 40 5.85 2.83 -7.53
CA PRO A 40 7.24 2.99 -7.93
C PRO A 40 7.96 4.05 -7.08
N GLY A 41 8.20 3.77 -5.80
CA GLY A 41 8.99 4.63 -4.92
C GLY A 41 10.49 4.56 -5.20
N PHE A 42 11.20 5.69 -5.13
CA PHE A 42 12.67 5.71 -5.28
C PHE A 42 13.42 5.38 -3.98
N ASP A 43 12.84 5.74 -2.84
CA ASP A 43 13.32 5.41 -1.49
C ASP A 43 12.14 5.05 -0.56
N VAL A 44 12.43 4.81 0.72
CA VAL A 44 11.42 4.42 1.72
C VAL A 44 10.37 5.50 1.92
N ASP A 45 10.79 6.76 2.04
CA ASP A 45 9.89 7.89 2.30
C ASP A 45 8.97 8.16 1.10
N ASP A 46 9.48 8.08 -0.13
CA ASP A 46 8.66 8.20 -1.35
C ASP A 46 7.72 7.01 -1.53
N GLN A 47 8.17 5.80 -1.22
CA GLN A 47 7.35 4.60 -1.24
C GLN A 47 6.14 4.76 -0.30
N LEU A 48 6.36 5.16 0.95
CA LEU A 48 5.31 5.41 1.93
C LEU A 48 4.36 6.52 1.48
N ARG A 49 4.88 7.64 0.95
CA ARG A 49 4.05 8.73 0.42
C ARG A 49 3.14 8.27 -0.72
N ARG A 50 3.63 7.42 -1.62
CA ARG A 50 2.83 6.87 -2.72
C ARG A 50 1.72 5.95 -2.22
N ILE A 51 2.04 5.09 -1.26
CA ILE A 51 1.07 4.22 -0.60
C ILE A 51 -0.04 5.06 0.03
N PHE A 52 0.31 6.06 0.86
CA PHE A 52 -0.68 6.85 1.59
C PHE A 52 -1.48 7.79 0.69
N LYS A 53 -0.91 8.30 -0.41
CA LYS A 53 -1.68 9.06 -1.41
C LYS A 53 -2.82 8.25 -2.01
N LEU A 54 -2.66 6.93 -2.14
CA LEU A 54 -3.69 6.05 -2.69
C LEU A 54 -4.62 5.49 -1.61
N LEU A 55 -4.06 4.96 -0.52
CA LEU A 55 -4.79 4.19 0.50
C LEU A 55 -5.22 5.03 1.71
N GLY A 56 -4.76 6.28 1.79
CA GLY A 56 -4.90 7.16 2.96
C GLY A 56 -3.74 7.00 3.95
N THR A 57 -3.53 8.02 4.77
CA THR A 57 -2.51 7.98 5.83
C THR A 57 -3.07 7.21 7.04
N PRO A 58 -2.37 6.18 7.55
CA PRO A 58 -2.82 5.43 8.71
C PRO A 58 -2.78 6.30 9.98
N ASN A 59 -3.61 5.95 10.95
CA ASN A 59 -3.66 6.55 12.27
C ASN A 59 -4.07 5.49 13.30
N GLU A 60 -3.96 5.80 14.59
CA GLU A 60 -4.25 4.85 15.67
C GLU A 60 -5.70 4.31 15.68
N SER A 61 -6.65 4.97 15.01
CA SER A 61 -8.01 4.47 14.89
C SER A 61 -8.14 3.37 13.84
N ASN A 62 -7.39 3.45 12.73
CA ASN A 62 -7.45 2.47 11.63
C ASN A 62 -6.34 1.42 11.67
N TRP A 63 -5.22 1.72 12.34
CA TRP A 63 -4.09 0.84 12.56
C TRP A 63 -3.51 1.13 13.96
N PRO A 64 -4.05 0.48 14.99
CA PRO A 64 -3.54 0.60 16.36
C PRO A 64 -2.08 0.14 16.45
N GLY A 65 -1.23 0.93 17.11
CA GLY A 65 0.21 0.68 17.29
C GLY A 65 1.10 1.13 16.13
N VAL A 66 0.56 1.80 15.10
CA VAL A 66 1.37 2.27 13.97
C VAL A 66 2.41 3.31 14.39
N THR A 67 2.09 4.14 15.38
CA THR A 67 3.02 5.16 15.92
C THR A 67 4.15 4.57 16.76
N GLU A 68 4.04 3.31 17.17
CA GLU A 68 5.03 2.61 18.00
C GLU A 68 6.10 1.89 17.15
N LEU A 69 5.95 1.87 15.82
CA LEU A 69 6.89 1.20 14.94
C LEU A 69 8.26 1.89 14.93
N PRO A 70 9.39 1.13 14.85
CA PRO A 70 10.73 1.68 15.07
C PRO A 70 11.11 2.86 14.17
N GLU A 71 10.66 2.83 12.92
CA GLU A 71 10.98 3.85 11.91
C GLU A 71 9.76 4.73 11.59
N TYR A 72 8.77 4.79 12.49
CA TYR A 72 7.58 5.63 12.29
C TYR A 72 7.94 7.11 12.12
N LYS A 73 7.30 7.75 11.15
CA LYS A 73 7.42 9.19 10.89
C LYS A 73 6.04 9.77 10.63
N VAL A 74 5.87 11.04 10.95
CA VAL A 74 4.64 11.76 10.64
C VAL A 74 4.62 12.14 9.16
N PHE A 75 3.57 11.71 8.44
CA PHE A 75 3.32 12.06 7.04
C PHE A 75 2.16 13.05 6.94
N HIS A 76 2.04 13.69 5.77
CA HIS A 76 0.83 14.45 5.43
C HIS A 76 -0.41 13.54 5.48
N THR A 77 -1.52 14.06 5.99
CA THR A 77 -2.77 13.30 6.09
C THR A 77 -3.47 13.25 4.73
N TYR A 78 -3.49 12.08 4.11
CA TYR A 78 -4.26 11.82 2.90
C TYR A 78 -5.59 11.14 3.27
N PRO A 79 -6.74 11.56 2.69
CA PRO A 79 -8.01 10.89 2.92
C PRO A 79 -8.01 9.49 2.30
N ARG A 80 -8.65 8.54 2.97
CA ARG A 80 -8.83 7.17 2.45
C ARG A 80 -9.95 7.15 1.42
N ASN A 81 -9.62 7.43 0.16
CA ASN A 81 -10.55 7.36 -0.96
C ASN A 81 -9.86 6.83 -2.24
N PRO A 82 -9.50 5.53 -2.29
CA PRO A 82 -8.79 4.98 -3.43
C PRO A 82 -9.68 4.92 -4.67
N ASN A 83 -9.31 5.66 -5.72
CA ASN A 83 -9.98 5.57 -7.01
C ASN A 83 -9.41 4.44 -7.88
N TRP A 84 -9.75 3.19 -7.54
CA TRP A 84 -9.29 2.01 -8.28
C TRP A 84 -9.72 2.00 -9.76
N GLN A 85 -10.79 2.71 -10.12
CA GLN A 85 -11.21 2.87 -11.51
C GLN A 85 -10.16 3.64 -12.32
N GLN A 86 -9.50 4.63 -11.71
CA GLN A 86 -8.42 5.39 -12.34
C GLN A 86 -7.08 4.64 -12.28
N VAL A 87 -6.80 3.95 -11.18
CA VAL A 87 -5.52 3.27 -10.98
C VAL A 87 -5.39 2.00 -11.81
N VAL A 88 -6.45 1.18 -11.90
CA VAL A 88 -6.48 -0.07 -12.65
C VAL A 88 -7.71 -0.11 -13.58
N PRO A 89 -7.78 0.76 -14.60
CA PRO A 89 -9.00 0.97 -15.38
C PRO A 89 -9.50 -0.29 -16.09
N LYS A 90 -8.56 -1.13 -16.55
CA LYS A 90 -8.84 -2.38 -17.27
C LYS A 90 -9.26 -3.53 -16.36
N MET A 91 -9.10 -3.39 -15.05
CA MET A 91 -9.46 -4.44 -14.09
C MET A 91 -10.99 -4.48 -13.88
N SER A 92 -11.55 -5.69 -13.83
CA SER A 92 -12.99 -5.89 -13.58
C SER A 92 -13.38 -5.40 -12.16
N PRO A 93 -14.67 -5.12 -11.90
CA PRO A 93 -15.13 -4.72 -10.57
C PRO A 93 -14.77 -5.73 -9.46
N ARG A 94 -14.87 -7.03 -9.75
CA ARG A 94 -14.46 -8.09 -8.81
C ARG A 94 -12.95 -8.09 -8.57
N GLY A 95 -12.15 -7.85 -9.62
CA GLY A 95 -10.70 -7.70 -9.47
C GLY A 95 -10.34 -6.50 -8.59
N LYS A 96 -10.99 -5.35 -8.81
CA LYS A 96 -10.78 -4.14 -7.99
C LYS A 96 -11.15 -4.37 -6.52
N TYR A 97 -12.25 -5.07 -6.27
CA TYR A 97 -12.65 -5.47 -4.93
C TYR A 97 -11.60 -6.36 -4.26
N LEU A 98 -11.08 -7.36 -4.96
CA LEU A 98 -10.03 -8.23 -4.46
C LEU A 98 -8.73 -7.46 -4.18
N LEU A 99 -8.33 -6.57 -5.08
CA LEU A 99 -7.15 -5.72 -4.92
C LEU A 99 -7.25 -4.83 -3.68
N GLN A 100 -8.42 -4.24 -3.44
CA GLN A 100 -8.68 -3.42 -2.24
C GLN A 100 -8.59 -4.23 -0.93
N LYS A 101 -8.75 -5.55 -0.97
CA LYS A 101 -8.61 -6.40 0.22
C LYS A 101 -7.16 -6.83 0.46
N ALA A 102 -6.33 -6.82 -0.58
CA ALA A 102 -4.92 -7.16 -0.50
C ALA A 102 -4.03 -5.97 -0.09
N CYS A 103 -4.47 -4.75 -0.38
CA CYS A 103 -3.77 -3.48 -0.10
C CYS A 103 -4.44 -2.67 1.02
#